data_AF-B3KVR5-F1
#
_entry.id   AF-B3KVR5-F1
#
_cell.length_a   1.000
_cell.length_b   1.000
_cell.length_c   1.000
_cell.angle_alpha   90.00
_cell.angle_beta   90.00
_cell.angle_gamma   90.00
#
_symmetry.space_group_name_H-M   'P 1'
#
loop_
_entity.id
_entity.type
_entity.pdbx_description
1 polymer ?
#
loop_
_entity_poly.entity_id
_entity_poly.type
_entity_poly.pdbx_seq_one_letter_code
_entity_poly.pdbx_strand_id
1 'polypeptide(L)'
;MPPGLRPTLGVFQAALELTSQCELHPDLVSQTFGYLFFFSNASLLNSLMERGQGRPFYQWSRAVQIRTNLDLVLDWLQGAGLGDIATEFFRKLSMAVNLLCVPRTSLLKASWSSLRTDHPTLTPAQLHHLLSHYQLGPGRGPPAAWDPPPAEREAVDTGDIFESFSSHPPLILPLGSSRLRLTGPVTDDALHRELRRLRRLLWDLEQQELPANYRHGPPVATSP
;
A
#
# COMPACT_ATOMS: atom_id res chain seq x y z
N MET A 1 11.38 -4.06 -21.63
CA MET A 1 10.77 -3.09 -20.70
C MET A 1 10.90 -1.67 -21.24
N PRO A 2 9.80 -0.91 -21.38
CA PRO A 2 9.81 0.48 -21.84
C PRO A 2 10.74 1.37 -21.00
N PRO A 3 11.49 2.31 -21.62
CA PRO A 3 12.45 3.14 -20.90
C PRO A 3 11.79 4.00 -19.81
N GLY A 4 10.55 4.44 -20.02
CA GLY A 4 9.79 5.23 -19.06
C GLY A 4 9.40 4.49 -17.77
N LEU A 5 9.40 3.15 -17.76
CA LEU A 5 9.07 2.36 -16.56
C LEU A 5 10.29 2.04 -15.69
N ARG A 6 11.51 2.18 -16.25
CA ARG A 6 12.75 1.87 -15.53
C ARG A 6 12.91 2.68 -14.23
N PRO A 7 12.63 3.99 -14.17
CA PRO A 7 12.77 4.74 -12.93
C PRO A 7 11.83 4.23 -11.83
N THR A 8 10.56 3.99 -12.16
CA THR A 8 9.56 3.50 -11.19
C THR A 8 9.94 2.13 -10.63
N LEU A 9 10.31 1.19 -11.50
CA LEU A 9 10.74 -0.14 -11.07
C LEU A 9 12.08 -0.08 -10.32
N GLY A 10 12.97 0.85 -10.67
CA GLY A 10 14.19 1.13 -9.93
C GLY A 10 13.92 1.58 -8.48
N VAL A 11 12.86 2.37 -8.24
CA VAL A 11 12.47 2.77 -6.88
C VAL A 11 11.99 1.56 -6.07
N PHE A 12 11.12 0.71 -6.63
CA PHE A 12 10.67 -0.49 -5.93
C PHE A 12 11.81 -1.48 -5.70
N GLN A 13 12.71 -1.64 -6.67
CA GLN A 13 13.90 -2.47 -6.53
C GLN A 13 14.81 -1.95 -5.41
N ALA A 14 15.14 -0.65 -5.41
CA ALA A 14 15.98 -0.06 -4.37
C ALA A 14 15.33 -0.17 -2.98
N ALA A 15 14.01 0.02 -2.88
CA ALA A 15 13.28 -0.21 -1.63
C ALA A 15 13.39 -1.66 -1.15
N LEU A 16 13.27 -2.63 -2.06
CA LEU A 16 13.36 -4.06 -1.73
C LEU A 16 14.79 -4.45 -1.29
N GLU A 17 15.79 -3.91 -1.97
CA GLU A 17 17.20 -4.10 -1.61
C GLU A 17 17.48 -3.52 -0.22
N LEU A 18 16.97 -2.31 0.07
CA LEU A 18 17.10 -1.69 1.40
C LEU A 18 16.39 -2.51 2.48
N THR A 19 15.18 -3.03 2.23
CA THR A 19 14.51 -3.84 3.23
C THR A 19 15.26 -5.14 3.53
N SER A 20 15.86 -5.74 2.50
CA SER A 20 16.74 -6.91 2.65
C SER A 20 18.03 -6.58 3.40
N GLN A 21 18.68 -5.46 3.09
CA GLN A 21 19.93 -5.04 3.75
C GLN A 21 19.74 -4.73 5.24
N CYS A 22 18.57 -4.18 5.59
CA CYS A 22 18.20 -3.88 6.98
C CYS A 22 17.67 -5.11 7.74
N GLU A 23 17.59 -6.28 7.11
CA GLU A 23 17.00 -7.51 7.70
C GLU A 23 15.60 -7.25 8.31
N LEU A 24 14.80 -6.42 7.64
CA LEU A 24 13.48 -6.05 8.12
C LEU A 24 12.57 -7.27 8.26
N HIS A 25 11.79 -7.29 9.34
CA HIS A 25 10.79 -8.34 9.55
C HIS A 25 9.83 -8.40 8.34
N PRO A 26 9.44 -9.59 7.85
CA PRO A 26 8.56 -9.72 6.68
C PRO A 26 7.30 -8.87 6.76
N ASP A 27 6.65 -8.80 7.93
CA ASP A 27 5.47 -7.94 8.14
C ASP A 27 5.76 -6.46 7.90
N LEU A 28 6.95 -5.97 8.27
CA LEU A 28 7.35 -4.58 8.03
C LEU A 28 7.72 -4.34 6.56
N VAL A 29 8.28 -5.34 5.88
CA VAL A 29 8.51 -5.30 4.43
C VAL A 29 7.17 -5.18 3.70
N SER A 30 6.23 -6.07 3.99
CA SER A 30 4.87 -6.04 3.41
C SER A 30 4.17 -4.70 3.65
N GLN A 31 4.28 -4.15 4.86
CA GLN A 31 3.69 -2.84 5.17
C GLN A 31 4.36 -1.70 4.42
N THR A 32 5.69 -1.68 4.33
CA THR A 32 6.44 -0.66 3.59
C THR A 32 6.01 -0.64 2.12
N PHE A 33 5.90 -1.81 1.48
CA PHE A 33 5.39 -1.91 0.12
C PHE A 33 3.91 -1.58 0.01
N GLY A 34 3.09 -1.92 1.01
CA GLY A 34 1.70 -1.50 1.09
C GLY A 34 1.55 0.03 1.05
N TYR A 35 2.37 0.77 1.80
CA TYR A 35 2.41 2.24 1.71
C TYR A 35 2.86 2.72 0.33
N LEU A 36 3.95 2.18 -0.21
CA LEU A 36 4.45 2.58 -1.53
C LEU A 36 3.39 2.37 -2.62
N PHE A 37 2.68 1.25 -2.59
CA PHE A 37 1.62 0.95 -3.56
C PHE A 37 0.38 1.80 -3.34
N PHE A 38 0.00 2.08 -2.09
CA PHE A 38 -1.10 2.99 -1.78
C PHE A 38 -0.87 4.37 -2.42
N PHE A 39 0.28 5.00 -2.14
CA PHE A 39 0.61 6.31 -2.69
C PHE A 39 0.79 6.28 -4.20
N SER A 40 1.38 5.22 -4.74
CA SER A 40 1.54 5.04 -6.19
C SER A 40 0.19 4.93 -6.89
N ASN A 41 -0.72 4.08 -6.38
CA ASN A 41 -2.06 3.89 -6.93
C ASN A 41 -2.87 5.20 -6.88
N ALA A 42 -2.91 5.88 -5.73
CA ALA A 42 -3.61 7.16 -5.59
C ALA A 42 -3.05 8.22 -6.55
N SER A 43 -1.73 8.36 -6.63
CA SER A 43 -1.08 9.33 -7.53
C SER A 43 -1.35 9.03 -9.00
N LEU A 44 -1.28 7.76 -9.41
CA LEU A 44 -1.53 7.34 -10.78
C LEU A 44 -3.00 7.49 -11.16
N LEU A 45 -3.92 7.14 -10.27
CA LEU A 45 -5.35 7.31 -10.50
C LEU A 45 -5.70 8.80 -10.59
N ASN A 46 -5.17 9.63 -9.71
CA ASN A 46 -5.39 11.08 -9.75
C ASN A 46 -4.83 11.70 -11.03
N SER A 47 -3.62 11.28 -11.43
CA SER A 47 -3.03 11.69 -12.71
C SER A 47 -3.88 11.25 -13.90
N LEU A 48 -4.48 10.04 -13.85
CA LEU A 48 -5.39 9.58 -14.89
C LEU A 48 -6.64 10.48 -14.95
N MET A 49 -7.26 10.75 -13.81
CA MET A 49 -8.48 11.56 -13.70
C MET A 49 -8.27 13.00 -14.18
N GLU A 50 -7.15 13.61 -13.81
CA GLU A 50 -6.78 14.98 -14.20
C GLU A 50 -6.63 15.12 -15.72
N ARG A 51 -6.07 14.10 -16.38
CA ARG A 51 -5.93 14.09 -17.86
C ARG A 51 -7.27 14.12 -18.59
N GLY A 52 -8.35 13.67 -17.95
CA GLY A 52 -9.70 13.70 -18.51
C GLY A 52 -10.32 15.09 -18.56
N GLN A 53 -9.92 16.02 -17.68
CA GLN A 53 -10.52 17.35 -17.57
C GLN A 53 -10.10 18.32 -18.70
N GLY A 54 -9.12 17.94 -19.52
CA GLY A 54 -8.55 18.79 -20.56
C GLY A 54 -8.78 18.26 -21.98
N ARG A 55 -7.69 17.94 -22.67
CA ARG A 55 -7.71 17.41 -24.05
C ARG A 55 -8.23 15.97 -24.09
N PRO A 56 -8.78 15.51 -25.23
CA PRO A 56 -9.19 14.11 -25.38
C PRO A 56 -8.02 13.17 -25.08
N PHE A 57 -8.08 12.51 -23.93
CA PHE A 57 -7.05 11.59 -23.43
C PHE A 57 -7.53 10.14 -23.41
N TYR A 58 -8.79 9.93 -22.99
CA TYR A 58 -9.39 8.61 -22.87
C TYR A 58 -9.76 8.08 -24.25
N GLN A 59 -8.86 7.29 -24.83
CA GLN A 59 -9.07 6.60 -26.09
C GLN A 59 -8.54 5.18 -25.98
N TRP A 60 -9.15 4.25 -26.70
CA TRP A 60 -8.84 2.83 -26.61
C TRP A 60 -7.34 2.51 -26.81
N SER A 61 -6.71 3.07 -27.84
CA SER A 61 -5.28 2.83 -28.11
C SER A 61 -4.36 3.26 -26.96
N ARG A 62 -4.69 4.38 -26.31
CA ARG A 62 -3.96 4.88 -25.16
C ARG A 62 -4.21 4.04 -23.92
N ALA A 63 -5.46 3.61 -23.72
CA ALA A 63 -5.82 2.72 -22.63
C ALA A 63 -5.07 1.40 -22.71
N VAL A 64 -4.99 0.80 -23.90
CA VAL A 64 -4.21 -0.42 -24.14
C VAL A 64 -2.73 -0.19 -23.80
N GLN A 65 -2.14 0.92 -24.22
CA GLN A 65 -0.75 1.25 -23.86
C GLN A 65 -0.56 1.37 -22.34
N ILE A 66 -1.48 2.03 -21.64
CA ILE A 66 -1.45 2.14 -20.18
C ILE A 66 -1.58 0.76 -19.53
N ARG A 67 -2.50 -0.08 -20.03
CA ARG A 67 -2.71 -1.45 -19.54
C ARG A 67 -1.45 -2.29 -19.69
N THR A 68 -0.84 -2.30 -20.88
CA THR A 68 0.42 -3.04 -21.12
C THR A 68 1.54 -2.56 -20.20
N ASN A 69 1.64 -1.24 -19.95
CA ASN A 69 2.62 -0.71 -19.02
C ASN A 69 2.35 -1.16 -17.57
N LEU A 70 1.08 -1.15 -17.15
CA LEU A 70 0.66 -1.61 -15.83
C LEU A 70 0.93 -3.10 -15.66
N ASP A 71 0.65 -3.92 -16.68
CA ASP A 71 0.95 -5.36 -16.69
C ASP A 71 2.43 -5.62 -16.44
N LEU A 72 3.31 -4.92 -17.16
CA LEU A 72 4.76 -5.06 -16.97
C LEU A 72 5.21 -4.70 -15.55
N VAL A 73 4.56 -3.73 -14.90
CA VAL A 73 4.85 -3.36 -13.51
C VAL A 73 4.36 -4.45 -12.56
N LEU A 74 3.11 -4.91 -12.72
CA LEU A 74 2.51 -5.94 -11.88
C LEU A 74 3.23 -7.29 -12.01
N ASP A 75 3.62 -7.67 -13.24
CA ASP A 75 4.41 -8.89 -13.50
C ASP A 75 5.78 -8.83 -12.83
N TRP A 76 6.43 -7.66 -12.85
CA TRP A 76 7.69 -7.48 -12.14
C TRP A 76 7.51 -7.60 -10.62
N LEU A 77 6.47 -6.96 -10.07
CA LEU A 77 6.14 -7.05 -8.65
C LEU A 77 5.79 -8.49 -8.22
N GLN A 78 5.09 -9.24 -9.07
CA GLN A 78 4.84 -10.66 -8.88
C GLN A 78 6.15 -11.46 -8.83
N GLY A 79 7.06 -11.23 -9.77
CA GLY A 79 8.38 -11.87 -9.80
C GLY A 79 9.25 -11.53 -8.59
N ALA A 80 9.07 -10.35 -8.00
CA ALA A 80 9.73 -9.90 -6.78
C ALA A 80 9.07 -10.44 -5.48
N GLY A 81 8.00 -11.23 -5.58
CA GLY A 81 7.28 -11.77 -4.41
C GLY A 81 6.31 -10.78 -3.74
N LEU A 82 5.98 -9.67 -4.40
CA LEU A 82 5.10 -8.61 -3.90
C LEU A 82 3.72 -8.61 -4.58
N GLY A 83 3.43 -9.63 -5.39
CA GLY A 83 2.28 -9.67 -6.29
C GLY A 83 0.91 -9.63 -5.61
N ASP A 84 0.73 -10.35 -4.50
CA ASP A 84 -0.55 -10.38 -3.78
C ASP A 84 -0.92 -8.98 -3.25
N ILE A 85 0.06 -8.33 -2.59
CA ILE A 85 -0.08 -6.97 -2.05
C ILE A 85 -0.30 -5.97 -3.21
N ALA A 86 0.50 -6.07 -4.28
CA ALA A 86 0.36 -5.20 -5.44
C ALA A 86 -1.03 -5.30 -6.08
N THR A 87 -1.56 -6.52 -6.23
CA THR A 87 -2.88 -6.77 -6.82
C THR A 87 -3.99 -6.11 -6.01
N GLU A 88 -3.90 -6.15 -4.68
CA GLU A 88 -4.86 -5.49 -3.80
C GLU A 88 -4.83 -3.97 -3.94
N PHE A 89 -3.65 -3.35 -3.83
CA PHE A 89 -3.52 -1.89 -3.86
C PHE A 89 -3.76 -1.29 -5.25
N PHE A 90 -3.34 -1.95 -6.33
CA PHE A 90 -3.56 -1.47 -7.71
C PHE A 90 -4.91 -1.89 -8.29
N ARG A 91 -5.78 -2.56 -7.53
CA ARG A 91 -7.09 -3.05 -7.99
C ARG A 91 -7.94 -1.94 -8.62
N LYS A 92 -8.00 -0.77 -7.97
CA LYS A 92 -8.83 0.36 -8.42
C LYS A 92 -8.31 0.98 -9.71
N LEU A 93 -7.00 1.23 -9.80
CA LEU A 93 -6.36 1.69 -11.05
C LEU A 93 -6.55 0.68 -12.18
N SER A 94 -6.35 -0.61 -11.89
CA SER A 94 -6.56 -1.69 -12.87
C SER A 94 -7.99 -1.70 -13.39
N MET A 95 -8.98 -1.50 -12.50
CA MET A 95 -10.40 -1.40 -12.87
C MET A 95 -10.67 -0.22 -13.80
N ALA A 96 -10.12 0.96 -13.50
CA ALA A 96 -10.25 2.15 -14.34
C ALA A 96 -9.63 1.93 -15.73
N VAL A 97 -8.43 1.36 -15.79
CA VAL A 97 -7.75 1.08 -17.05
C VAL A 97 -8.48 0.01 -17.86
N ASN A 98 -9.03 -1.02 -17.20
CA ASN A 98 -9.83 -2.06 -17.84
C ASN A 98 -11.07 -1.50 -18.52
N LEU A 99 -11.81 -0.61 -17.84
CA LEU A 99 -12.94 0.10 -18.43
C LEU A 99 -12.55 0.80 -19.74
N LEU A 100 -11.43 1.53 -19.71
CA LEU A 100 -10.96 2.28 -20.89
C LEU A 100 -10.50 1.36 -22.04
N CYS A 101 -10.12 0.11 -21.73
CA CYS A 101 -9.75 -0.92 -22.69
C CYS A 101 -10.95 -1.65 -23.31
N VAL A 102 -12.17 -1.47 -22.77
CA VAL A 102 -13.38 -2.10 -23.33
C VAL A 102 -13.55 -1.62 -24.78
N PRO A 103 -13.68 -2.53 -25.76
CA PRO A 103 -13.92 -2.15 -27.14
C PRO A 103 -15.18 -1.28 -27.24
N ARG A 104 -15.08 -0.19 -28.00
CA ARG A 104 -16.18 0.75 -28.23
C ARG A 104 -17.52 0.08 -28.56
N THR A 105 -17.50 -0.94 -29.42
CA THR A 105 -18.70 -1.66 -29.87
C THR A 105 -19.40 -2.37 -28.72
N SER A 106 -18.66 -2.83 -27.72
CA SER A 106 -19.18 -3.43 -26.49
C SER A 106 -19.59 -2.34 -25.50
N LEU A 107 -18.77 -1.31 -25.31
CA LEU A 107 -19.03 -0.23 -24.37
C LEU A 107 -20.33 0.53 -24.69
N LEU A 108 -20.61 0.76 -25.98
CA LEU A 108 -21.85 1.41 -26.44
C LEU A 108 -23.13 0.59 -26.18
N LYS A 109 -23.02 -0.70 -25.89
CA LYS A 109 -24.15 -1.57 -25.55
C LYS A 109 -24.39 -1.63 -24.04
N ALA A 110 -23.45 -1.15 -23.22
CA ALA A 110 -23.56 -1.18 -21.77
C ALA A 110 -24.43 -0.04 -21.24
N SER A 111 -25.23 -0.34 -20.22
CA SER A 111 -25.95 0.66 -19.42
C SER A 111 -25.12 1.11 -18.22
N TRP A 112 -25.48 2.25 -17.63
CA TRP A 112 -24.92 2.71 -16.36
C TRP A 112 -24.92 1.60 -15.29
N SER A 113 -26.05 0.90 -15.12
CA SER A 113 -26.19 -0.18 -14.13
C SER A 113 -25.23 -1.36 -14.36
N SER A 114 -25.03 -1.77 -15.62
CA SER A 114 -24.02 -2.79 -15.97
C SER A 114 -22.63 -2.29 -15.63
N LEU A 115 -22.29 -1.06 -16.05
CA LEU A 115 -20.97 -0.47 -15.83
C LEU A 115 -20.64 -0.31 -14.34
N ARG A 116 -21.63 0.04 -13.50
CA ARG A 116 -21.49 0.07 -12.03
C ARG A 116 -21.22 -1.31 -11.45
N THR A 117 -21.90 -2.34 -11.96
CA THR A 117 -21.74 -3.73 -11.51
C THR A 117 -20.38 -4.29 -11.90
N ASP A 118 -19.94 -4.00 -13.13
CA ASP A 118 -18.67 -4.49 -13.69
C ASP A 118 -17.45 -3.77 -13.08
N HIS A 119 -17.63 -2.55 -12.55
CA HIS A 119 -16.54 -1.73 -12.00
C HIS A 119 -16.83 -1.25 -10.57
N PRO A 120 -16.99 -2.17 -9.59
CA PRO A 120 -17.48 -1.84 -8.26
C PRO A 120 -16.50 -1.02 -7.42
N THR A 121 -15.22 -0.99 -7.79
CA THR A 121 -14.18 -0.24 -7.05
C THR A 121 -14.18 1.24 -7.36
N LEU A 122 -14.76 1.65 -8.49
CA LEU A 122 -14.86 3.05 -8.88
C LEU A 122 -16.07 3.67 -8.20
N THR A 123 -15.91 4.90 -7.71
CA THR A 123 -17.07 5.68 -7.23
C THR A 123 -17.95 6.07 -8.43
N PRO A 124 -19.24 6.39 -8.21
CA PRO A 124 -20.11 6.92 -9.27
C PRO A 124 -19.48 8.11 -9.99
N ALA A 125 -18.92 9.08 -9.24
CA ALA A 125 -18.24 10.25 -9.81
C ALA A 125 -17.06 9.87 -10.72
N GLN A 126 -16.20 8.95 -10.27
CA GLN A 126 -15.05 8.47 -11.06
C GLN A 126 -15.48 7.75 -12.33
N LEU A 127 -16.48 6.86 -12.24
CA LEU A 127 -16.99 6.13 -13.39
C LEU A 127 -17.60 7.09 -14.42
N HIS A 128 -18.46 8.00 -13.97
CA HIS A 128 -19.08 9.00 -14.84
C HIS A 128 -18.03 9.89 -15.50
N HIS A 129 -17.03 10.36 -14.75
CA HIS A 129 -15.93 11.16 -15.30
C HIS A 129 -15.18 10.45 -16.42
N LEU A 130 -14.83 9.17 -16.25
CA LEU A 130 -14.14 8.38 -17.28
C LEU A 130 -15.01 8.20 -18.54
N LEU A 131 -16.30 7.92 -18.37
CA LEU A 131 -17.24 7.70 -19.47
C LEU A 131 -17.54 8.98 -20.26
N SER A 132 -17.81 10.08 -19.54
CA SER A 132 -18.18 11.36 -20.15
C SER A 132 -17.05 11.99 -20.95
N HIS A 133 -15.80 11.70 -20.61
CA HIS A 133 -14.62 12.16 -21.34
C HIS A 133 -14.03 11.08 -22.28
N TYR A 134 -14.68 9.91 -22.42
CA TYR A 134 -14.22 8.87 -23.32
C TYR A 134 -14.42 9.27 -24.79
N GLN A 135 -13.33 9.24 -25.56
CA GLN A 135 -13.36 9.65 -26.96
C GLN A 135 -14.05 8.60 -27.82
N LEU A 136 -15.30 8.88 -28.15
CA LEU A 136 -16.08 8.09 -29.09
C LEU A 136 -15.88 8.52 -30.56
N GLY A 137 -14.73 9.05 -30.92
CA GLY A 137 -14.47 9.52 -32.28
C GLY A 137 -15.12 10.87 -32.57
N PRO A 138 -14.95 11.39 -33.80
CA PRO A 138 -15.29 12.78 -34.12
C PRO A 138 -16.79 13.04 -34.00
N GLY A 139 -17.15 14.08 -33.23
CA GLY A 139 -18.52 14.58 -33.09
C GLY A 139 -19.50 13.68 -32.33
N ARG A 140 -19.03 12.58 -31.73
CA ARG A 140 -19.90 11.65 -30.98
C ARG A 140 -19.70 11.82 -29.48
N GLY A 141 -20.74 12.29 -28.80
CA GLY A 141 -20.79 12.38 -27.35
C GLY A 141 -21.12 11.05 -26.66
N PRO A 142 -21.02 11.00 -25.32
CA PRO A 142 -21.44 9.87 -24.52
C PRO A 142 -22.96 9.59 -24.71
N PRO A 143 -23.39 8.32 -24.84
CA PRO A 143 -24.81 7.96 -24.89
C PRO A 143 -25.54 8.24 -23.58
N ALA A 144 -26.82 8.59 -23.67
CA ALA A 144 -27.69 8.79 -22.48
C ALA A 144 -27.84 7.54 -21.59
N ALA A 145 -27.57 6.35 -22.13
CA ALA A 145 -27.56 5.11 -21.36
C ALA A 145 -26.44 5.05 -20.30
N TRP A 146 -25.44 5.94 -20.40
CA TRP A 146 -24.35 6.08 -19.44
C TRP A 146 -24.63 7.17 -18.39
N ASP A 147 -25.73 7.90 -18.50
CA ASP A 147 -26.08 8.90 -17.51
C ASP A 147 -26.52 8.20 -16.20
N PRO A 148 -26.10 8.71 -15.03
CA PRO A 148 -26.52 8.16 -13.75
C PRO A 148 -28.04 8.34 -13.54
N PRO A 149 -28.72 7.38 -12.91
CA PRO A 149 -30.11 7.53 -12.53
C PRO A 149 -30.27 8.66 -11.49
N PRO A 150 -31.48 9.23 -11.33
CA PRO A 150 -31.71 10.33 -10.40
C PRO A 150 -31.22 10.07 -8.97
N ALA A 151 -31.30 8.82 -8.50
CA ALA A 151 -30.85 8.40 -7.18
C ALA A 151 -29.33 8.51 -6.97
N GLU A 152 -28.52 8.42 -8.02
CA GLU A 152 -27.05 8.49 -7.95
C GLU A 152 -26.51 9.85 -8.42
N ARG A 153 -27.37 10.74 -8.91
CA ARG A 153 -26.93 11.99 -9.55
C ARG A 153 -26.25 12.94 -8.58
N GLU A 154 -26.80 13.08 -7.38
CA GLU A 154 -26.16 13.86 -6.30
C GLU A 154 -24.77 13.31 -5.95
N ALA A 155 -24.62 11.98 -5.88
CA ALA A 155 -23.35 11.33 -5.57
C ALA A 155 -22.30 11.49 -6.70
N VAL A 156 -22.75 11.62 -7.95
CA VAL A 156 -21.88 11.94 -9.09
C VAL A 156 -21.46 13.41 -9.08
N ASP A 157 -22.40 14.32 -8.82
CA ASP A 157 -22.17 15.77 -8.87
C ASP A 157 -21.31 16.28 -7.71
N THR A 158 -21.48 15.71 -6.52
CA THR A 158 -20.74 16.10 -5.30
C THR A 158 -19.54 15.20 -4.98
N GLY A 159 -19.45 14.05 -5.64
CA GLY A 159 -18.42 13.06 -5.37
C GLY A 159 -17.05 13.48 -5.88
N ASP A 160 -16.02 13.28 -5.06
CA ASP A 160 -14.64 13.50 -5.49
C ASP A 160 -14.22 12.41 -6.48
N ILE A 161 -13.54 12.84 -7.54
CA ILE A 161 -12.94 11.94 -8.53
C ILE A 161 -11.51 11.52 -8.13
N PHE A 162 -10.88 12.27 -7.22
CA PHE A 162 -9.53 12.02 -6.75
C PHE A 162 -9.51 11.12 -5.51
N GLU A 163 -8.48 10.28 -5.41
CA GLU A 163 -8.16 9.54 -4.19
C GLU A 163 -7.49 10.45 -3.18
N SER A 164 -7.91 10.29 -1.93
CA SER A 164 -7.25 10.90 -0.78
C SER A 164 -5.97 10.14 -0.42
N PHE A 165 -4.96 10.88 0.00
CA PHE A 165 -3.71 10.34 0.53
C PHE A 165 -3.77 10.02 2.03
N SER A 166 -4.88 10.36 2.70
CA SER A 166 -5.00 10.23 4.16
C SER A 166 -5.41 8.83 4.62
N SER A 167 -6.02 8.02 3.74
CA SER A 167 -6.57 6.70 4.07
C SER A 167 -5.54 5.57 3.90
N HIS A 168 -4.29 5.84 4.26
CA HIS A 168 -3.23 4.84 4.17
C HIS A 168 -3.41 3.75 5.25
N PRO A 169 -2.92 2.52 5.02
CA PRO A 169 -2.95 1.48 6.05
C PRO A 169 -2.25 1.95 7.34
N PRO A 170 -2.64 1.47 8.53
CA PRO A 170 -1.94 1.78 9.77
C PRO A 170 -0.61 1.00 9.87
N LEU A 171 0.38 1.58 10.57
CA LEU A 171 1.61 0.87 10.90
C LEU A 171 1.34 -0.11 12.05
N ILE A 172 1.54 -1.39 11.79
CA ILE A 172 1.37 -2.50 12.72
C ILE A 172 2.76 -3.06 13.03
N LEU A 173 3.25 -2.86 14.25
CA LEU A 173 4.52 -3.44 14.65
C LEU A 173 4.40 -4.97 14.76
N PRO A 174 5.42 -5.74 14.32
CA PRO A 174 5.41 -7.18 14.47
C PRO A 174 5.20 -7.57 15.95
N LEU A 175 4.15 -8.33 16.22
CA LEU A 175 3.89 -8.88 17.55
C LEU A 175 4.66 -10.20 17.80
N GLY A 176 5.37 -10.69 16.78
CA GLY A 176 6.23 -11.86 16.86
C GLY A 176 7.56 -11.54 17.53
N SER A 177 8.04 -12.44 18.39
CA SER A 177 9.28 -12.27 19.12
C SER A 177 10.44 -12.04 18.15
N SER A 178 11.04 -10.85 18.15
CA SER A 178 12.36 -10.63 17.58
C SER A 178 13.27 -11.73 18.12
N ARG A 179 13.71 -12.65 17.27
CA ARG A 179 14.56 -13.77 17.69
C ARG A 179 15.93 -13.19 18.03
N LEU A 180 16.11 -12.82 19.29
CA LEU A 180 17.41 -12.48 19.83
C LEU A 180 18.26 -13.74 19.70
N ARG A 181 19.24 -13.73 18.78
CA ARG A 181 20.18 -14.86 18.61
C ARG A 181 21.11 -14.86 19.82
N LEU A 182 20.66 -15.46 20.92
CA LEU A 182 21.39 -15.53 22.20
C LEU A 182 22.75 -16.22 22.09
N THR A 183 22.93 -17.08 21.08
CA THR A 183 24.17 -17.81 20.82
C THR A 183 25.07 -17.15 19.76
N GLY A 184 24.63 -16.04 19.15
CA GLY A 184 25.42 -15.30 18.17
C GLY A 184 26.42 -14.35 18.83
N PRO A 185 27.56 -14.05 18.18
CA PRO A 185 28.40 -12.95 18.62
C PRO A 185 27.61 -11.63 18.58
N VAL A 186 27.69 -10.83 19.63
CA VAL A 186 27.11 -9.48 19.65
C VAL A 186 27.99 -8.59 18.79
N THR A 187 27.58 -8.35 17.53
CA THR A 187 28.33 -7.53 16.57
C THR A 187 28.02 -6.04 16.65
N ASP A 188 26.95 -5.68 17.37
CA ASP A 188 26.53 -4.29 17.57
C ASP A 188 27.11 -3.74 18.89
N ASP A 189 28.00 -2.75 18.80
CA ASP A 189 28.62 -2.09 19.94
C ASP A 189 27.63 -1.33 20.84
N ALA A 190 26.53 -0.81 20.28
CA ALA A 190 25.46 -0.17 21.06
C ALA A 190 24.70 -1.21 21.87
N LEU A 191 24.29 -2.32 21.24
CA LEU A 191 23.69 -3.45 21.95
C LEU A 191 24.64 -4.01 23.01
N HIS A 192 25.94 -4.14 22.69
CA HIS A 192 26.94 -4.62 23.63
C HIS A 192 27.14 -3.65 24.82
N ARG A 193 27.04 -2.34 24.62
CA ARG A 193 27.05 -1.35 25.72
C ARG A 193 25.84 -1.49 26.63
N GLU A 194 24.64 -1.62 26.07
CA GLU A 194 23.43 -1.78 26.87
C GLU A 194 23.38 -3.12 27.61
N LEU A 195 23.82 -4.23 26.99
CA LEU A 195 23.95 -5.52 27.67
C LEU A 195 24.94 -5.46 28.84
N ARG A 196 26.07 -4.75 28.69
CA ARG A 196 27.02 -4.50 29.79
C ARG A 196 26.42 -3.63 30.89
N ARG A 197 25.56 -2.67 30.53
CA ARG A 197 24.84 -1.84 31.50
C ARG A 197 23.83 -2.65 32.29
N LEU A 198 23.02 -3.47 31.61
CA LEU A 198 22.07 -4.40 32.22
C LEU A 198 22.77 -5.39 33.16
N ARG A 199 23.89 -5.98 32.72
CA ARG A 199 24.68 -6.90 33.55
C ARG A 199 25.17 -6.26 34.84
N ARG A 200 25.66 -5.01 34.77
CA ARG A 200 26.09 -4.26 35.96
C ARG A 200 24.91 -4.00 36.90
N LEU A 201 23.78 -3.57 36.35
CA LEU A 201 22.57 -3.34 37.13
C LEU A 201 22.08 -4.62 37.84
N LEU A 202 22.05 -5.76 37.15
CA LEU A 202 21.70 -7.04 37.75
C LEU A 202 22.67 -7.46 38.85
N TRP A 203 23.98 -7.27 38.62
CA TRP A 203 25.00 -7.54 39.63
C TRP A 203 24.81 -6.69 40.88
N ASP A 204 24.59 -5.39 40.73
CA ASP A 204 24.38 -4.47 41.86
C ASP A 204 23.13 -4.84 42.67
N LEU A 205 22.07 -5.30 42.01
CA LEU A 205 20.86 -5.80 42.67
C LEU A 205 21.13 -7.09 43.45
N GLU A 206 21.87 -8.05 42.88
CA GLU A 206 22.26 -9.28 43.59
C GLU A 206 23.13 -8.98 44.82
N GLN A 207 24.01 -7.96 44.76
CA GLN A 207 24.82 -7.56 45.91
C GLN A 207 24.01 -6.83 47.00
N GLN A 208 22.87 -6.24 46.66
CA GLN A 208 21.95 -5.62 47.61
C GLN A 208 21.02 -6.63 48.29
N GLU A 209 20.82 -7.81 47.70
CA GLU A 209 20.15 -8.92 48.37
C GLU A 209 21.07 -9.52 49.44
N LEU A 210 20.79 -9.22 50.72
CA LEU A 210 21.54 -9.73 51.86
C LEU A 210 21.69 -11.27 51.79
N PRO A 211 22.88 -11.83 52.12
CA PRO A 211 23.05 -13.28 52.23
C PRO A 211 22.00 -13.87 53.17
N ALA A 212 21.41 -15.01 52.80
CA ALA A 212 20.36 -15.68 53.58
C ALA A 212 20.72 -15.87 55.08
N ASN A 213 22.02 -15.90 55.39
CA ASN A 213 22.58 -16.05 56.73
C ASN A 213 22.36 -14.83 57.65
N TYR A 214 21.93 -13.67 57.13
CA TYR A 214 21.64 -12.46 57.93
C TYR A 214 20.14 -12.22 58.18
N ARG A 215 19.24 -13.09 57.69
CA ARG A 215 17.79 -12.95 57.89
C ARG A 215 17.29 -13.40 59.27
N HIS A 216 18.12 -14.09 60.06
CA HIS A 216 17.81 -14.46 61.44
C HIS A 216 18.83 -13.82 62.39
N GLY A 217 18.47 -12.68 62.98
CA GLY A 217 19.25 -12.06 64.06
C GLY A 217 19.24 -12.96 65.32
N PRO A 218 20.23 -12.81 66.23
CA PRO A 218 20.35 -13.66 67.41
C PRO A 218 19.12 -13.49 68.33
N PRO A 219 18.73 -14.54 69.09
CA PRO A 219 17.53 -14.48 69.92
C PRO A 219 17.69 -13.39 70.99
N VAL A 220 16.67 -12.55 71.09
CA VAL A 220 16.57 -11.49 72.11
C VAL A 220 16.52 -12.16 73.49
N ALA A 221 17.58 -11.97 74.29
CA ALA A 221 17.55 -12.31 75.70
C ALA A 221 16.63 -11.31 76.42
N THR A 222 15.50 -11.78 76.94
CA THR A 222 14.68 -11.05 77.89
C THR A 222 15.28 -11.19 79.29
N SER A 223 15.50 -10.06 79.95
CA SER A 223 15.92 -9.95 81.35
C SER A 223 14.90 -9.10 82.11
N PRO A 224 14.81 -9.19 83.46
CA PRO A 224 15.73 -9.84 84.40
C PRO A 224 15.25 -11.16 85.02
#